data_AF-A0A929ZHD4-F1
#
_entry.id   AF-A0A929ZHD4-F1
#
_cell.length_a   1.000
_cell.length_b   1.000
_cell.length_c   1.000
_cell.angle_alpha   90.00
_cell.angle_beta   90.00
_cell.angle_gamma   90.00
#
_symmetry.space_group_name_H-M   'P 1'
#
loop_
_entity.id
_entity.type
_entity.pdbx_description
1 polymer ?
#
loop_
_entity_poly.entity_id
_entity_poly.type
_entity_poly.pdbx_seq_one_letter_code
_entity_poly.pdbx_strand_id
1 'polypeptide(L)'
;MDATPWVLAAAVGAGAIGAARVATALTRRHRRRKALDIPASVDDPTRGRPRPWIIMNPSKHEDPQAFKDRINRKAKELGIDHVHWRETTREDPGTGQAVRALEEGASVVIAAGGDGTVRAVAAGMAGSGVRMGIIPVGTGNVLAGNLSVPDDPEEALAVALDRNHRAVDLAWVRVEDIAQESTQPAEGGLR
;
A
#
# COMPACT_ATOMS: atom_id res chain seq x y z
N MET A 1 44.40 21.92 27.32
CA MET A 1 43.02 22.01 26.80
C MET A 1 42.35 20.68 27.07
N ASP A 2 41.49 20.61 28.08
CA ASP A 2 40.89 19.36 28.54
C ASP A 2 39.78 18.89 27.59
N ALA A 3 40.01 17.74 26.95
CA ALA A 3 39.09 17.11 26.00
C ALA A 3 37.92 16.36 26.68
N THR A 4 37.98 16.20 28.00
CA THR A 4 37.03 15.46 28.83
C THR A 4 35.56 15.90 28.70
N PRO A 5 35.21 17.21 28.58
CA PRO A 5 33.82 17.64 28.44
C PRO A 5 33.19 17.21 27.11
N TRP A 6 33.99 17.20 26.03
CA TRP A 6 33.52 16.86 24.69
C TRP A 6 33.31 15.35 24.51
N VAL A 7 34.13 14.53 25.16
CA VAL A 7 33.98 13.06 25.14
C VAL A 7 32.70 12.62 25.86
N LEU A 8 32.38 13.24 27.00
CA LEU A 8 31.15 12.94 27.75
C LEU A 8 29.89 13.37 26.98
N ALA A 9 29.92 14.54 26.34
CA ALA A 9 28.81 15.02 25.51
C ALA A 9 28.54 14.10 24.31
N ALA A 10 29.59 13.62 23.63
CA ALA A 10 29.47 12.70 22.50
C ALA A 10 28.88 11.33 22.90
N ALA A 11 29.28 10.79 24.05
CA ALA A 11 28.77 9.52 24.57
C ALA A 11 27.26 9.60 24.91
N VAL A 12 26.80 10.69 25.52
CA VAL A 12 25.38 10.92 25.83
C VAL A 12 24.57 11.09 24.53
N GLY A 13 25.08 11.82 23.55
CA GLY A 13 24.44 11.99 22.24
C GLY A 13 24.25 10.67 21.49
N ALA A 14 25.30 9.82 21.44
CA ALA A 14 25.23 8.51 20.82
C ALA A 14 24.25 7.57 21.55
N GLY A 15 24.22 7.60 22.88
CA GLY A 15 23.28 6.83 23.71
C GLY A 15 21.82 7.24 23.46
N ALA A 16 21.53 8.54 23.37
CA ALA A 16 20.20 9.06 23.08
C ALA A 16 19.71 8.65 21.69
N ILE A 17 20.57 8.72 20.66
CA ILE A 17 20.24 8.29 19.29
C ILE A 17 20.00 6.77 19.25
N GLY A 18 20.83 5.98 19.93
CA GLY A 18 20.66 4.54 20.04
C GLY A 18 19.33 4.17 20.71
N ALA A 19 19.01 4.79 21.84
CA ALA A 19 17.74 4.59 22.55
C ALA A 19 16.52 4.99 21.70
N ALA A 20 16.59 6.12 20.99
CA ALA A 20 15.52 6.56 20.09
C ALA A 20 15.31 5.57 18.92
N ARG A 21 16.40 5.03 18.33
CA ARG A 21 16.31 4.01 17.28
C ARG A 21 15.70 2.70 17.78
N VAL A 22 16.11 2.23 18.95
CA VAL A 22 15.56 1.03 19.57
C VAL A 22 14.09 1.22 19.94
N ALA A 23 13.72 2.34 20.54
CA ALA A 23 12.32 2.67 20.84
C ALA A 23 11.48 2.74 19.57
N THR A 24 11.99 3.35 18.49
CA THR A 24 11.33 3.40 17.18
C THR A 24 11.18 2.00 16.57
N ALA A 25 12.20 1.14 16.69
CA ALA A 25 12.14 -0.24 16.19
C ALA A 25 11.15 -1.09 16.98
N LEU A 26 11.13 -0.97 18.32
CA LEU A 26 10.22 -1.69 19.20
C LEU A 26 8.76 -1.24 19.00
N THR A 27 8.52 0.07 18.89
CA THR A 27 7.17 0.60 18.58
C THR A 27 6.69 0.17 17.20
N ARG A 28 7.57 0.17 16.18
CA ARG A 28 7.24 -0.38 14.85
C ARG A 28 6.91 -1.87 14.92
N ARG A 29 7.71 -2.66 15.64
CA ARG A 29 7.47 -4.10 15.83
C ARG A 29 6.16 -4.37 16.56
N HIS A 30 5.85 -3.59 17.60
CA HIS A 30 4.61 -3.72 18.36
C HIS A 30 3.40 -3.31 17.52
N ARG A 31 3.46 -2.20 16.77
CA ARG A 31 2.40 -1.81 15.81
C ARG A 31 2.19 -2.87 14.74
N ARG A 32 3.26 -3.42 14.17
CA ARG A 32 3.19 -4.50 13.18
C ARG A 32 2.54 -5.75 13.77
N ARG A 33 2.86 -6.12 15.01
CA ARG A 33 2.26 -7.27 15.70
C ARG A 33 0.78 -7.03 16.00
N LYS A 34 0.43 -5.87 16.56
CA LYS A 34 -0.96 -5.48 16.82
C LYS A 34 -1.82 -5.39 15.55
N ALA A 35 -1.21 -5.01 14.43
CA ALA A 35 -1.87 -5.00 13.13
C ALA A 35 -2.00 -6.38 12.48
N LEU A 36 -1.20 -7.35 12.90
CA LEU A 36 -1.36 -8.76 12.55
C LEU A 36 -2.39 -9.45 13.45
N ASP A 37 -2.66 -8.92 14.65
CA ASP A 37 -3.49 -9.56 15.67
C ASP A 37 -5.00 -9.33 15.48
N ILE A 38 -5.46 -8.46 14.56
CA ILE A 38 -6.88 -8.17 14.35
C ILE A 38 -7.13 -7.86 12.86
N PRO A 39 -7.94 -8.64 12.12
CA PRO A 39 -8.51 -8.14 10.87
C PRO A 39 -9.31 -6.89 11.24
N ALA A 40 -9.15 -5.76 10.55
CA ALA A 40 -10.07 -4.65 10.77
C ALA A 40 -11.48 -5.24 10.75
N SER A 41 -12.23 -4.92 11.81
CA SER A 41 -13.55 -5.48 12.03
C SER A 41 -14.31 -5.47 10.69
N VAL A 42 -14.89 -6.62 10.33
CA VAL A 42 -15.78 -6.71 9.16
C VAL A 42 -16.88 -5.65 9.25
N ASP A 43 -17.17 -5.25 10.49
CA ASP A 43 -17.99 -4.12 10.91
C ASP A 43 -17.16 -3.07 11.65
N ASP A 44 -16.23 -2.32 11.03
CA ASP A 44 -15.83 -1.01 11.56
C ASP A 44 -16.69 0.10 10.92
N PRO A 45 -17.90 0.38 11.45
CA PRO A 45 -18.80 1.45 11.00
C PRO A 45 -18.44 2.82 11.60
N THR A 46 -17.31 2.98 12.32
CA THR A 46 -17.06 4.19 13.12
C THR A 46 -16.63 5.42 12.32
N ARG A 47 -16.64 5.38 10.98
CA ARG A 47 -16.37 6.54 10.11
C ARG A 47 -17.39 6.73 8.99
N GLY A 48 -18.68 6.80 9.29
CA GLY A 48 -19.67 7.36 8.35
C GLY A 48 -19.60 6.78 6.91
N ARG A 49 -19.80 7.63 5.90
CA ARG A 49 -19.69 7.27 4.48
C ARG A 49 -18.25 6.81 4.15
N PRO A 50 -18.06 5.81 3.27
CA PRO A 50 -16.73 5.35 2.87
C PRO A 50 -15.90 6.53 2.35
N ARG A 51 -14.62 6.58 2.75
CA ARG A 51 -13.64 7.58 2.29
C ARG A 51 -12.57 6.88 1.44
N PRO A 52 -12.92 6.48 0.20
CA PRO A 52 -12.02 5.73 -0.66
C PRO A 52 -10.89 6.61 -1.20
N TRP A 53 -9.70 6.04 -1.22
CA TRP A 53 -8.52 6.60 -1.87
C TRP A 53 -8.10 5.70 -3.01
N ILE A 54 -8.06 6.23 -4.23
CA ILE A 54 -7.53 5.53 -5.39
C ILE A 54 -6.11 6.02 -5.66
N ILE A 55 -5.18 5.07 -5.68
CA ILE A 55 -3.78 5.29 -6.05
C ILE A 55 -3.61 4.76 -7.46
N MET A 56 -3.42 5.66 -8.40
CA MET A 56 -3.45 5.37 -9.83
C MET A 56 -2.07 5.54 -10.45
N ASN A 57 -1.69 4.61 -11.33
CA ASN A 57 -0.56 4.82 -12.22
C ASN A 57 -1.01 5.51 -13.51
N PRO A 58 -0.76 6.83 -13.69
CA PRO A 58 -1.26 7.56 -14.85
C PRO A 58 -0.67 7.04 -16.17
N SER A 59 0.53 6.43 -16.16
CA SER A 59 1.15 5.87 -17.37
C SER A 59 0.42 4.66 -17.97
N LYS A 60 -0.61 4.15 -17.29
CA LYS A 60 -1.47 3.05 -17.77
C LYS A 60 -2.72 3.53 -18.49
N HIS A 61 -2.87 4.83 -18.70
CA HIS A 61 -4.05 5.43 -19.31
C HIS A 61 -3.62 6.41 -20.40
N GLU A 62 -4.22 6.29 -21.59
CA GLU A 62 -4.07 7.31 -22.64
C GLU A 62 -4.66 8.66 -22.20
N ASP A 63 -5.83 8.60 -21.56
CA ASP A 63 -6.48 9.75 -20.93
C ASP A 63 -6.75 9.45 -19.44
N PRO A 64 -5.82 9.85 -18.54
CA PRO A 64 -5.99 9.69 -17.10
C PRO A 64 -7.21 10.42 -16.54
N GLN A 65 -7.59 11.56 -17.11
CA GLN A 65 -8.71 12.35 -16.59
C GLN A 65 -10.05 11.71 -16.97
N ALA A 66 -10.21 11.26 -18.21
CA ALA A 66 -11.40 10.52 -18.62
C ALA A 66 -11.58 9.23 -17.81
N PHE A 67 -10.49 8.54 -17.47
CA PHE A 67 -10.55 7.38 -16.58
C PHE A 67 -11.05 7.76 -15.18
N LYS A 68 -10.50 8.82 -14.57
CA LYS A 68 -10.98 9.32 -13.27
C LYS A 68 -12.44 9.70 -13.31
N ASP A 69 -12.88 10.39 -14.35
CA ASP A 69 -14.27 10.85 -14.50
C ASP A 69 -15.24 9.67 -14.62
N ARG A 70 -14.85 8.63 -15.37
CA ARG A 70 -15.60 7.37 -15.46
C ARG A 70 -15.74 6.70 -14.09
N ILE A 71 -14.63 6.52 -13.38
CA ILE A 71 -14.61 5.90 -12.04
C ILE A 71 -15.37 6.75 -11.01
N ASN A 72 -15.25 8.07 -11.04
CA ASN A 72 -16.01 8.97 -10.17
C ASN A 72 -17.52 8.89 -10.41
N ARG A 73 -17.94 8.78 -11.67
CA ARG A 73 -19.35 8.59 -12.04
C ARG A 73 -19.88 7.26 -11.47
N LYS A 74 -19.11 6.18 -11.66
CA LYS A 74 -19.47 4.87 -11.10
C LYS A 74 -19.53 4.89 -9.58
N ALA A 75 -18.55 5.51 -8.92
CA ALA A 75 -18.53 5.66 -7.47
C ALA A 75 -19.80 6.37 -6.96
N LYS A 76 -20.24 7.42 -7.68
CA LYS A 76 -21.48 8.14 -7.36
C LYS A 76 -22.73 7.27 -7.50
N GLU A 77 -22.80 6.43 -8.55
CA GLU A 77 -23.88 5.44 -8.72
C GLU A 77 -23.91 4.43 -7.56
N LEU A 78 -22.75 4.09 -7.01
CA LEU A 78 -22.59 3.21 -5.84
C LEU A 78 -22.81 3.93 -4.50
N GLY A 79 -23.23 5.20 -4.51
CA GLY A 79 -23.52 5.98 -3.30
C GLY A 79 -22.29 6.58 -2.60
N ILE A 80 -21.14 6.66 -3.30
CA ILE A 80 -19.94 7.34 -2.84
C ILE A 80 -19.90 8.76 -3.43
N ASP A 81 -20.06 9.78 -2.58
CA ASP A 81 -20.08 11.18 -3.06
C ASP A 81 -18.72 11.67 -3.55
N HIS A 82 -17.64 11.14 -2.97
CA HIS A 82 -16.29 11.62 -3.25
C HIS A 82 -15.25 10.50 -3.16
N VAL A 83 -14.40 10.45 -4.18
CA VAL A 83 -13.22 9.59 -4.25
C VAL A 83 -11.98 10.47 -4.23
N HIS A 84 -11.04 10.16 -3.34
CA HIS A 84 -9.75 10.83 -3.28
C HIS A 84 -8.77 10.16 -4.25
N TRP A 85 -7.97 10.95 -4.96
CA TRP A 85 -7.02 10.45 -5.95
C TRP A 85 -5.59 10.81 -5.58
N ARG A 86 -4.68 9.84 -5.75
CA ARG A 86 -3.24 10.09 -5.80
C ARG A 86 -2.64 9.40 -7.00
N GLU A 87 -1.74 10.08 -7.67
CA GLU A 87 -0.98 9.49 -8.78
C GLU A 87 0.37 9.01 -8.29
N THR A 88 0.79 7.86 -8.81
CA THR A 88 2.14 7.33 -8.60
C THR A 88 3.14 8.03 -9.51
N THR A 89 4.41 8.01 -9.13
CA THR A 89 5.51 8.39 -10.03
C THR A 89 6.45 7.20 -10.26
N ARG A 90 7.49 7.39 -11.07
CA ARG A 90 8.52 6.35 -11.24
C ARG A 90 9.33 6.12 -9.96
N GLU A 91 9.53 7.18 -9.19
CA GLU A 91 10.29 7.20 -7.95
C GLU A 91 9.46 6.68 -6.77
N ASP A 92 8.14 6.87 -6.80
CA ASP A 92 7.20 6.35 -5.81
C ASP A 92 6.03 5.63 -6.51
N PRO A 93 6.15 4.31 -6.74
CA PRO A 93 5.18 3.54 -7.52
C PRO A 93 3.88 3.21 -6.78
N GLY A 94 3.66 3.77 -5.59
CA GLY A 94 2.42 3.60 -4.83
C GLY A 94 2.60 3.51 -3.31
N THR A 95 3.82 3.26 -2.84
CA THR A 95 4.10 3.04 -1.41
C THR A 95 3.84 4.31 -0.60
N GLY A 96 4.42 5.45 -1.00
CA GLY A 96 4.26 6.70 -0.27
C GLY A 96 2.86 7.28 -0.41
N GLN A 97 2.20 7.12 -1.57
CA GLN A 97 0.80 7.50 -1.74
C GLN A 97 -0.12 6.72 -0.80
N ALA A 98 0.14 5.42 -0.60
CA ALA A 98 -0.62 4.58 0.32
C ALA A 98 -0.45 5.02 1.77
N VAL A 99 0.79 5.25 2.20
CA VAL A 99 1.08 5.76 3.56
C VAL A 99 0.34 7.08 3.81
N ARG A 100 0.40 8.03 2.88
CA ARG A 100 -0.32 9.32 3.01
C ARG A 100 -1.83 9.16 3.05
N ALA A 101 -2.40 8.28 2.22
CA ALA A 101 -3.83 8.01 2.23
C ALA A 101 -4.29 7.47 3.61
N LEU A 102 -3.50 6.58 4.22
CA LEU A 102 -3.77 6.06 5.56
C LEU A 102 -3.68 7.16 6.64
N GLU A 103 -2.65 7.99 6.58
CA GLU A 103 -2.48 9.15 7.49
C GLU A 103 -3.65 10.14 7.38
N GLU A 104 -4.20 10.30 6.19
CA GLU A 104 -5.37 11.16 5.90
C GLU A 104 -6.72 10.44 6.10
N GLY A 105 -6.69 9.25 6.70
CA GLY A 105 -7.86 8.57 7.22
C GLY A 105 -8.65 7.76 6.20
N ALA A 106 -8.00 7.22 5.17
CA ALA A 106 -8.61 6.27 4.24
C ALA A 106 -9.36 5.13 4.96
N SER A 107 -10.60 4.87 4.56
CA SER A 107 -11.35 3.69 5.01
C SER A 107 -11.17 2.49 4.08
N VAL A 108 -10.73 2.76 2.85
CA VAL A 108 -10.34 1.79 1.83
C VAL A 108 -9.33 2.46 0.91
N VAL A 109 -8.30 1.74 0.51
CA VAL A 109 -7.30 2.19 -0.47
C VAL A 109 -7.36 1.25 -1.67
N ILE A 110 -7.48 1.80 -2.87
CA ILE A 110 -7.69 1.04 -4.10
C ILE A 110 -6.49 1.29 -5.02
N ALA A 111 -5.78 0.24 -5.40
CA ALA A 111 -4.69 0.32 -6.37
C ALA A 111 -5.24 0.22 -7.79
N ALA A 112 -5.18 1.31 -8.56
CA ALA A 112 -5.48 1.34 -9.98
C ALA A 112 -4.17 1.25 -10.78
N GLY A 113 -3.75 0.03 -11.11
CA GLY A 113 -2.50 -0.21 -11.81
C GLY A 113 -2.33 -1.67 -12.23
N GLY A 114 -1.09 -2.02 -12.61
CA GLY A 114 -0.67 -3.41 -12.75
C GLY A 114 -0.03 -3.95 -11.46
N ASP A 115 0.52 -5.16 -11.52
CA ASP A 115 1.10 -5.87 -10.36
C ASP A 115 2.16 -5.05 -9.61
N GLY A 116 2.98 -4.26 -10.31
CA GLY A 116 3.97 -3.39 -9.67
C GLY A 116 3.36 -2.32 -8.76
N THR A 117 2.26 -1.70 -9.20
CA THR A 117 1.52 -0.70 -8.42
C THR A 117 0.77 -1.37 -7.28
N VAL A 118 0.10 -2.49 -7.55
CA VAL A 118 -0.59 -3.29 -6.52
C VAL A 118 0.39 -3.71 -5.42
N ARG A 119 1.57 -4.23 -5.77
CA ARG A 119 2.63 -4.60 -4.82
C ARG A 119 3.11 -3.40 -4.00
N ALA A 120 3.35 -2.26 -4.63
CA ALA A 120 3.81 -1.05 -3.94
C ALA A 120 2.78 -0.51 -2.94
N VAL A 121 1.51 -0.44 -3.36
CA VAL A 121 0.40 -0.04 -2.48
C VAL A 121 0.26 -1.02 -1.31
N ALA A 122 0.27 -2.34 -1.57
CA ALA A 122 0.22 -3.35 -0.51
C ALA A 122 1.37 -3.21 0.49
N ALA A 123 2.58 -2.93 0.02
CA ALA A 123 3.74 -2.68 0.87
C ALA A 123 3.55 -1.43 1.76
N GLY A 124 3.00 -0.34 1.22
CA GLY A 124 2.67 0.87 1.98
C GLY A 124 1.53 0.69 2.98
N MET A 125 0.61 -0.24 2.69
CA MET A 125 -0.52 -0.58 3.56
C MET A 125 -0.23 -1.66 4.60
N ALA A 126 0.95 -2.27 4.57
CA ALA A 126 1.29 -3.41 5.40
C ALA A 126 1.05 -3.14 6.89
N GLY A 127 0.17 -3.92 7.51
CA GLY A 127 -0.17 -3.75 8.92
C GLY A 127 -0.97 -2.48 9.23
N SER A 128 -1.74 -1.94 8.28
CA SER A 128 -2.67 -0.84 8.55
C SER A 128 -4.04 -1.31 9.05
N GLY A 129 -4.42 -2.54 8.73
CA GLY A 129 -5.78 -3.05 8.91
C GLY A 129 -6.80 -2.47 7.89
N VAL A 130 -6.45 -1.41 7.16
CA VAL A 130 -7.36 -0.81 6.17
C VAL A 130 -7.54 -1.73 4.97
N ARG A 131 -8.78 -1.85 4.49
CA ARG A 131 -9.13 -2.68 3.32
C ARG A 131 -8.42 -2.17 2.06
N MET A 132 -7.91 -3.11 1.27
CA MET A 132 -7.29 -2.83 -0.03
C MET A 132 -8.18 -3.36 -1.16
N GLY A 133 -8.42 -2.52 -2.17
CA GLY A 133 -9.06 -2.89 -3.44
C GLY A 133 -8.08 -2.84 -4.61
N ILE A 134 -8.46 -3.45 -5.73
CA ILE A 134 -7.64 -3.47 -6.97
C ILE A 134 -8.54 -3.09 -8.14
N ILE A 135 -8.08 -2.16 -8.98
CA ILE A 135 -8.62 -1.90 -10.31
C ILE A 135 -7.53 -2.29 -11.33
N PRO A 136 -7.69 -3.44 -12.00
CA PRO A 136 -6.63 -4.04 -12.82
C PRO A 136 -6.50 -3.33 -14.17
N VAL A 137 -5.57 -2.38 -14.27
CA VAL A 137 -5.32 -1.60 -15.52
C VAL A 137 -3.92 -1.86 -16.10
N GLY A 138 -3.24 -2.90 -15.61
CA GLY A 138 -1.98 -3.38 -16.16
C GLY A 138 -2.16 -4.49 -17.21
N THR A 139 -1.03 -4.98 -17.74
CA THR A 139 -1.01 -6.00 -18.79
C THR A 139 -1.14 -7.44 -18.26
N GLY A 140 -0.64 -7.72 -17.05
CA GLY A 140 -0.59 -9.07 -16.49
C GLY A 140 -1.60 -9.33 -15.37
N ASN A 141 -1.79 -8.35 -14.48
CA ASN A 141 -2.73 -8.34 -13.35
C ASN A 141 -2.85 -9.70 -12.64
N VAL A 142 -1.73 -10.37 -12.40
CA VAL A 142 -1.68 -11.76 -11.91
C VAL A 142 -2.39 -11.89 -10.57
N LEU A 143 -2.17 -10.94 -9.65
CA LEU A 143 -2.85 -10.98 -8.36
C LEU A 143 -4.36 -10.76 -8.54
N ALA A 144 -4.78 -9.79 -9.35
CA ALA A 144 -6.20 -9.51 -9.57
C ALA A 144 -6.93 -10.75 -10.14
N GLY A 145 -6.33 -11.42 -11.12
CA GLY A 145 -6.85 -12.66 -11.71
C GLY A 145 -6.95 -13.80 -10.69
N ASN A 146 -5.91 -14.02 -9.89
CA ASN A 146 -5.93 -15.02 -8.82
C ASN A 146 -6.97 -14.71 -7.74
N LEU A 147 -7.32 -13.44 -7.57
CA LEU A 147 -8.37 -13.00 -6.64
C LEU A 147 -9.76 -12.93 -7.29
N SER A 148 -9.88 -13.29 -8.57
CA SER A 148 -11.13 -13.19 -9.35
C SER A 148 -11.72 -11.78 -9.34
N VAL A 149 -10.86 -10.76 -9.33
CA VAL A 149 -11.26 -9.37 -9.52
C VAL A 149 -11.62 -9.17 -11.00
N PRO A 150 -12.77 -8.56 -11.32
CA PRO A 150 -13.16 -8.29 -12.71
C PRO A 150 -12.13 -7.43 -13.44
N ASP A 151 -11.94 -7.68 -14.73
CA ASP A 151 -11.09 -6.84 -15.59
C ASP A 151 -11.74 -5.49 -15.93
N ASP A 152 -13.07 -5.42 -15.91
CA ASP A 152 -13.77 -4.15 -16.10
C ASP A 152 -13.53 -3.22 -14.89
N PRO A 153 -13.02 -2.00 -15.11
CA PRO A 153 -12.68 -1.10 -14.00
C PRO A 153 -13.87 -0.65 -13.14
N GLU A 154 -15.09 -0.60 -13.69
CA GLU A 154 -16.28 -0.22 -12.94
C GLU A 154 -16.81 -1.37 -12.09
N GLU A 155 -16.75 -2.60 -12.60
CA GLU A 155 -17.05 -3.82 -11.83
C GLU A 155 -16.01 -4.04 -10.72
N ALA A 156 -14.72 -3.85 -11.03
CA ALA A 156 -13.64 -3.93 -10.05
C ALA A 156 -13.81 -2.89 -8.93
N LEU A 157 -14.23 -1.67 -9.28
CA LEU A 157 -14.57 -0.63 -8.30
C LEU A 157 -15.72 -1.07 -7.39
N ALA A 158 -16.76 -1.69 -7.95
CA ALA A 158 -17.90 -2.17 -7.17
C ALA A 158 -17.46 -3.23 -6.14
N VAL A 159 -16.62 -4.19 -6.56
CA VAL A 159 -16.03 -5.19 -5.67
C VAL A 159 -15.15 -4.52 -4.59
N ALA A 160 -14.32 -3.55 -4.96
CA ALA A 160 -13.44 -2.84 -4.03
C ALA A 160 -14.19 -2.04 -2.95
N LEU A 161 -15.41 -1.58 -3.25
CA LEU A 161 -16.27 -0.83 -2.34
C LEU A 161 -17.24 -1.70 -1.54
N ASP A 162 -17.36 -2.99 -1.87
CA ASP A 162 -18.18 -3.95 -1.14
C ASP A 162 -17.68 -4.14 0.31
N ARG A 163 -18.56 -4.66 1.16
CA ARG A 163 -18.25 -5.13 2.52
C ARG A 163 -17.51 -6.46 2.51
N ASN A 164 -17.68 -7.28 1.47
CA ASN A 164 -17.01 -8.58 1.37
C ASN A 164 -15.51 -8.41 1.13
N HIS A 165 -14.70 -8.91 2.06
CA HIS A 165 -13.24 -8.91 1.95
C HIS A 165 -12.66 -10.18 2.56
N ARG A 166 -11.42 -10.48 2.19
CA ARG A 166 -10.66 -11.61 2.74
C ARG A 166 -9.25 -11.18 3.10
N ALA A 167 -8.69 -11.81 4.11
CA ALA A 167 -7.28 -11.66 4.43
C ALA A 167 -6.42 -12.28 3.32
N VAL A 168 -5.32 -11.61 2.98
CA VAL A 168 -4.31 -12.08 2.04
C VAL A 168 -2.95 -11.89 2.67
N ASP A 169 -2.10 -12.91 2.59
CA ASP A 169 -0.74 -12.85 3.13
C ASP A 169 0.14 -11.90 2.32
N LEU A 170 1.00 -11.16 3.02
CA LEU A 170 2.03 -10.32 2.42
C LEU A 170 3.41 -10.80 2.83
N ALA A 171 4.20 -11.25 1.86
CA ALA A 171 5.56 -11.71 2.07
C ALA A 171 6.60 -10.60 1.85
N TRP A 172 7.66 -10.62 2.66
CA TRP A 172 8.84 -9.78 2.46
C TRP A 172 10.03 -10.69 2.16
N VAL A 173 10.67 -10.48 1.01
CA VAL A 173 11.84 -11.25 0.60
C VAL A 173 13.05 -10.32 0.60
N ARG A 174 14.12 -10.75 1.27
CA ARG A 174 15.45 -10.16 1.18
C ARG A 174 16.39 -11.28 0.78
N VAL A 175 17.20 -11.02 -0.24
CA VAL A 175 18.24 -11.95 -0.68
C VAL A 175 19.57 -11.42 -0.17
N GLU A 176 20.31 -12.26 0.55
CA GLU A 176 21.65 -11.99 1.08
C GLU A 176 22.59 -13.12 0.61
N ASP A 177 23.88 -12.82 0.50
CA ASP A 177 24.93 -13.81 0.20
C ASP A 177 24.61 -14.71 -1.00
N ILE A 178 24.33 -14.10 -2.15
CA ILE A 178 24.08 -14.83 -3.41
C ILE A 178 25.36 -15.58 -3.79
N ALA A 179 25.45 -16.85 -3.39
CA ALA A 179 26.58 -17.72 -3.64
C ALA A 179 26.59 -18.30 -5.06
N GLN A 180 25.42 -18.32 -5.71
CA GLN A 180 25.25 -18.84 -7.05
C GLN A 180 24.21 -18.02 -7.79
N GLU A 181 24.56 -17.51 -8.97
CA GLU A 181 23.60 -16.82 -9.83
C GLU A 181 22.49 -17.77 -10.28
N SER A 182 21.27 -17.26 -10.32
CA SER A 182 20.14 -18.01 -10.87
C SER A 182 20.34 -18.21 -12.37
N THR A 183 20.30 -19.47 -12.81
CA THR A 183 20.19 -19.83 -14.23
C THR A 183 18.75 -19.71 -14.74
N GLN A 184 17.77 -19.54 -13.83
CA GLN A 184 16.39 -19.25 -14.21
C GLN A 184 16.28 -17.78 -14.63
N PRO A 185 15.48 -17.49 -15.67
CA PRO A 185 15.24 -16.13 -16.11
C PRO A 185 14.55 -15.32 -15.00
N ALA A 186 14.77 -14.00 -14.99
CA ALA A 186 14.03 -13.10 -14.11
C ALA A 186 12.51 -13.26 -14.31
N GLU A 187 11.72 -12.99 -13.26
CA GLU A 187 10.25 -13.05 -13.31
C GLU A 187 9.70 -12.40 -14.59
N GLY A 188 8.88 -13.16 -15.34
CA GLY A 188 8.35 -12.77 -16.66
C GLY A 188 9.07 -13.39 -17.87
N GLY A 189 10.18 -14.11 -17.66
CA GLY A 189 10.90 -14.85 -18.72
C GLY A 189 10.63 -16.36 -18.77
N LEU A 190 9.87 -16.90 -17.82
CA LEU A 190 9.33 -18.26 -17.88
C LEU A 190 8.13 -18.24 -18.84
N ARG A 191 8.39 -18.57 -20.11
CA ARG A 191 7.34 -18.87 -21.11
C ARG A 191 7.19 -20.37 -21.23
#